data_AF-A0A2L0UDE8-F1
#
_entry.id   AF-A0A2L0UDE8-F1
#
_cell.length_a   1.000
_cell.length_b   1.000
_cell.length_c   1.000
_cell.angle_alpha   90.00
_cell.angle_beta   90.00
_cell.angle_gamma   90.00
#
_symmetry.space_group_name_H-M   'P 1'
#
loop_
_entity.id
_entity.type
_entity.pdbx_description
1 polymer ?
#
loop_
_entity_poly.entity_id
_entity_poly.type
_entity_poly.pdbx_seq_one_letter_code
_entity_poly.pdbx_strand_id
1 'polypeptide(L)'
;VSGVGPRLALAVLAVHAPDAIRVAASSGDDKAFSKVPGIGPKGARRIVLELAGKLVPLESKPGVSQQTWQGQVLTAMMGLGWSEKDAGAAIDAAVAEAPEIAETGDVGQILKLTLRRLGQDGARSSTRTKVGS
;
A
#
# COMPACT_ATOMS: atom_id res chain seq x y z
N VAL A 1 -7.20 -15.31 22.57
CA VAL A 1 -7.19 -14.05 23.36
C VAL A 1 -8.27 -14.09 24.42
N SER A 2 -7.98 -14.70 25.57
CA SER A 2 -8.87 -14.68 26.73
C SER A 2 -8.47 -13.50 27.62
N GLY A 3 -9.26 -12.42 27.62
CA GLY A 3 -9.00 -11.22 28.41
C GLY A 3 -8.88 -9.90 27.65
N VAL A 4 -8.94 -9.91 26.31
CA VAL A 4 -9.10 -8.69 25.50
C VAL A 4 -10.58 -8.56 25.14
N GLY A 5 -11.30 -7.74 25.89
CA GLY A 5 -12.71 -7.45 25.60
C GLY A 5 -12.87 -6.47 24.43
N PRO A 6 -14.08 -6.36 23.85
CA PRO A 6 -14.37 -5.46 22.73
C PRO A 6 -14.00 -4.00 23.03
N ARG A 7 -14.19 -3.56 24.29
CA ARG A 7 -13.81 -2.22 24.75
C ARG A 7 -12.29 -1.98 24.67
N LEU A 8 -11.49 -3.00 24.99
CA LEU A 8 -10.04 -2.91 24.93
C LEU A 8 -9.54 -2.92 23.48
N ALA A 9 -10.15 -3.75 22.62
CA ALA A 9 -9.84 -3.78 21.19
C ALA A 9 -10.11 -2.42 20.53
N LEU A 10 -11.24 -1.78 20.85
CA LEU A 10 -11.55 -0.42 20.38
C LEU A 10 -10.55 0.60 20.92
N ALA A 11 -10.16 0.52 22.20
CA ALA A 11 -9.16 1.43 22.76
C ALA A 11 -7.80 1.30 22.07
N VAL A 12 -7.40 0.09 21.68
CA VAL A 12 -6.16 -0.14 20.91
C VAL A 12 -6.26 0.50 19.53
N LEU A 13 -7.37 0.30 18.81
CA LEU A 13 -7.61 0.90 17.49
C LEU A 13 -7.77 2.43 17.54
N ALA A 14 -8.15 3.00 18.68
CA ALA A 14 -8.23 4.45 18.89
C ALA A 14 -6.85 5.09 19.09
N VAL A 15 -5.85 4.33 19.59
CA VAL A 15 -4.49 4.83 19.85
C VAL A 15 -3.54 4.49 18.70
N HIS A 16 -3.74 3.34 18.04
CA HIS A 16 -2.86 2.83 17.00
C HIS A 16 -3.62 2.52 15.73
N ALA A 17 -3.03 2.89 14.59
CA ALA A 17 -3.50 2.44 13.30
C ALA A 17 -3.42 0.90 13.19
N PRO A 18 -4.30 0.26 12.41
CA PRO A 18 -4.28 -1.20 12.21
C PRO A 18 -2.92 -1.72 11.73
N ASP A 19 -2.23 -0.95 10.90
CA ASP A 19 -0.88 -1.28 10.41
C ASP A 19 0.16 -1.25 11.53
N ALA A 20 0.15 -0.19 12.35
CA ALA A 20 1.04 -0.07 13.51
C ALA A 20 0.83 -1.21 14.52
N ILE A 21 -0.41 -1.70 14.69
CA ILE A 21 -0.70 -2.86 15.53
C ILE A 21 -0.07 -4.12 14.97
N ARG A 22 -0.11 -4.32 13.65
CA ARG A 22 0.56 -5.46 13.00
C ARG A 22 2.06 -5.41 13.19
N VAL A 23 2.68 -4.26 12.89
CA VAL A 23 4.12 -4.07 13.07
C VAL A 23 4.52 -4.30 14.51
N ALA A 24 3.83 -3.69 15.48
CA ALA A 24 4.12 -3.86 16.90
C ALA A 24 3.97 -5.32 17.35
N ALA A 25 2.95 -6.04 16.87
CA ALA A 25 2.76 -7.45 17.18
C ALA A 25 3.85 -8.35 16.57
N SER A 26 4.23 -8.12 15.31
CA SER A 26 5.27 -8.90 14.63
C SER A 26 6.67 -8.60 15.15
N SER A 27 6.95 -7.35 15.53
CA SER A 27 8.24 -6.92 16.10
C SER A 27 8.37 -7.19 17.59
N GLY A 28 7.33 -7.69 18.25
CA GLY A 28 7.38 -8.01 19.68
C GLY A 28 7.29 -6.81 20.62
N ASP A 29 6.79 -5.66 20.15
CA ASP A 29 6.78 -4.40 20.91
C ASP A 29 5.62 -4.33 21.91
N ASP A 30 5.83 -4.86 23.12
CA ASP A 30 4.86 -4.79 24.21
C ASP A 30 4.68 -3.37 24.80
N LYS A 31 5.63 -2.46 24.55
CA LYS A 31 5.51 -1.07 25.01
C LYS A 31 4.47 -0.31 24.18
N ALA A 32 4.35 -0.60 22.88
CA ALA A 32 3.30 -0.02 22.04
C ALA A 32 1.89 -0.29 22.61
N PHE A 33 1.62 -1.52 23.02
CA PHE A 33 0.32 -1.89 23.60
C PHE A 33 0.12 -1.35 25.02
N SER A 34 1.18 -1.20 25.81
CA SER A 34 1.11 -0.64 27.17
C SER A 34 0.74 0.85 27.21
N LYS A 35 0.82 1.56 26.08
CA LYS A 35 0.36 2.97 25.96
C LYS A 35 -1.17 3.10 25.95
N VAL A 36 -1.88 2.00 25.73
CA VAL A 36 -3.34 2.02 25.66
C VAL A 36 -3.93 2.00 27.08
N PRO A 37 -4.82 2.95 27.43
CA PRO A 37 -5.44 2.98 28.75
C PRO A 37 -6.22 1.70 29.02
N GLY A 38 -5.85 0.98 30.08
CA GLY A 38 -6.43 -0.31 30.45
C GLY A 38 -5.59 -1.54 30.04
N ILE A 39 -4.44 -1.36 29.36
CA ILE A 39 -3.49 -2.43 29.07
C ILE A 39 -2.30 -2.33 30.03
N GLY A 40 -2.22 -3.26 30.98
CA GLY A 40 -1.04 -3.42 31.82
C GLY A 40 0.10 -4.18 31.13
N PRO A 41 1.32 -4.19 31.70
CA PRO A 41 2.50 -4.83 31.11
C PRO A 41 2.35 -6.34 30.89
N LYS A 42 1.60 -7.04 31.78
CA LYS A 42 1.26 -8.46 31.59
C LYS A 42 0.26 -8.66 30.44
N GLY A 43 -0.67 -7.72 30.26
CA GLY A 43 -1.66 -7.75 29.19
C GLY A 43 -1.01 -7.50 27.83
N ALA A 44 -0.12 -6.50 27.75
CA ALA A 44 0.60 -6.17 26.53
C ALA A 44 1.43 -7.34 25.97
N ARG A 45 2.23 -8.01 26.82
CA ARG A 45 3.02 -9.17 26.40
C ARG A 45 2.16 -10.33 25.90
N ARG A 46 1.01 -10.55 26.55
CA ARG A 46 0.06 -11.60 26.13
C ARG A 46 -0.61 -11.26 24.79
N ILE A 47 -0.91 -9.98 24.56
CA ILE A 47 -1.47 -9.48 23.29
C ILE A 47 -0.46 -9.71 22.17
N VAL A 48 0.79 -9.28 22.36
CA VAL A 48 1.88 -9.48 21.39
C VAL A 48 2.04 -10.96 21.05
N LEU A 49 2.13 -11.84 22.04
CA LEU A 49 2.33 -13.27 21.82
C LEU A 49 1.17 -13.92 21.05
N GLU A 50 -0.07 -13.56 21.39
CA GLU A 50 -1.26 -14.08 20.71
C GLU A 50 -1.41 -13.52 19.29
N LEU A 51 -1.02 -12.28 19.04
CA LEU A 51 -1.12 -11.62 17.74
C LEU A 51 0.02 -12.01 16.80
N ALA A 52 1.24 -12.17 17.31
CA ALA A 52 2.42 -12.54 16.53
C ALA A 52 2.23 -13.85 15.73
N GLY A 53 1.48 -14.81 16.29
CA GLY A 53 1.17 -16.08 15.62
C GLY A 53 -0.13 -16.09 14.79
N LYS A 54 -0.93 -15.02 14.82
CA LYS A 54 -2.26 -14.95 14.18
C LYS A 54 -2.37 -13.90 13.10
N LEU A 55 -1.54 -12.87 13.16
CA LEU A 55 -1.43 -11.88 12.12
C LEU A 55 -0.55 -12.48 11.01
N VAL A 56 -1.19 -13.27 10.14
CA VAL A 56 -0.62 -13.58 8.83
C VAL A 56 -0.31 -12.23 8.18
N PRO A 57 0.87 -12.04 7.55
CA PRO A 57 1.10 -10.88 6.70
C PRO A 57 0.02 -10.91 5.63
N LEU A 58 -1.07 -10.17 5.85
CA LEU A 58 -1.85 -9.67 4.75
C LEU A 58 -0.83 -8.82 4.03
N GLU A 59 -0.36 -9.29 2.87
CA GLU A 59 0.35 -8.44 1.92
C GLU A 59 -0.29 -7.08 2.03
N SER A 60 0.52 -6.09 2.41
CA SER A 60 0.08 -4.75 2.71
C SER A 60 -0.82 -4.29 1.58
N LYS A 61 -2.13 -4.50 1.72
CA LYS A 61 -3.11 -3.79 0.93
C LYS A 61 -3.12 -2.46 1.66
N PRO A 62 -2.43 -1.44 1.11
CA PRO A 62 -2.34 -0.18 1.79
C PRO A 62 -3.77 0.22 2.11
N GLY A 63 -3.96 0.83 3.28
CA GLY A 63 -5.22 1.47 3.60
C GLY A 63 -5.69 2.31 2.42
N VAL A 64 -7.00 2.56 2.41
CA VAL A 64 -7.81 3.32 1.43
C VAL A 64 -7.27 4.73 1.07
N SER A 65 -6.02 5.06 1.41
CA SER A 65 -5.33 6.32 1.23
C SER A 65 -4.00 6.25 0.47
N GLN A 66 -3.44 5.08 0.12
CA GLN A 66 -2.35 5.06 -0.88
C GLN A 66 -2.95 4.98 -2.27
N GLN A 67 -3.47 6.15 -2.64
CA GLN A 67 -3.87 6.56 -3.97
C GLN A 67 -5.08 5.79 -4.51
N THR A 68 -6.28 6.19 -4.06
CA THR A 68 -7.54 5.94 -4.78
C THR A 68 -7.35 6.14 -6.29
N TRP A 69 -6.55 7.16 -6.66
CA TRP A 69 -6.21 7.42 -8.03
C TRP A 69 -5.34 6.33 -8.69
N GLN A 70 -4.40 5.65 -8.00
CA GLN A 70 -3.60 4.58 -8.60
C GLN A 70 -4.50 3.43 -9.03
N GLY A 71 -5.45 3.03 -8.18
CA GLY A 71 -6.45 2.02 -8.53
C GLY A 71 -7.34 2.44 -9.70
N GLN A 72 -7.71 3.72 -9.78
CA GLN A 72 -8.49 4.26 -10.90
C GLN A 72 -7.69 4.31 -12.21
N VAL A 73 -6.42 4.74 -12.16
CA VAL A 73 -5.53 4.77 -13.33
C VAL A 73 -5.24 3.34 -13.80
N LEU A 74 -5.00 2.40 -12.88
CA LEU A 74 -4.78 0.99 -13.21
C LEU A 74 -6.01 0.39 -13.91
N THR A 75 -7.21 0.65 -13.38
CA THR A 75 -8.46 0.18 -13.98
C THR A 75 -8.68 0.80 -15.37
N ALA A 76 -8.39 2.10 -15.53
CA ALA A 76 -8.49 2.77 -16.82
C ALA A 76 -7.49 2.18 -17.84
N MET A 77 -6.25 1.91 -17.44
CA MET A 77 -5.24 1.28 -18.30
C MET A 77 -5.61 -0.15 -18.70
N MET A 78 -6.16 -0.94 -17.79
CA MET A 78 -6.70 -2.26 -18.11
C MET A 78 -7.89 -2.17 -19.08
N GLY A 79 -8.76 -1.18 -18.91
CA GLY A 79 -9.86 -0.88 -19.84
C GLY A 79 -9.38 -0.48 -21.25
N LEU A 80 -8.16 0.06 -21.37
CA LEU A 80 -7.50 0.34 -22.65
C LEU A 80 -6.79 -0.89 -23.25
N GLY A 81 -6.80 -2.04 -22.56
CA GLY A 81 -6.23 -3.30 -23.02
C GLY A 81 -4.80 -3.60 -22.53
N TRP A 82 -4.27 -2.82 -21.59
CA TRP A 82 -2.96 -3.10 -20.98
C TRP A 82 -3.05 -4.15 -19.87
N SER A 83 -2.00 -4.95 -19.69
CA SER A 83 -1.95 -5.91 -18.59
C SER A 83 -1.77 -5.19 -17.25
N GLU A 84 -2.28 -5.76 -16.15
CA GLU A 84 -2.12 -5.17 -14.80
C GLU A 84 -0.65 -4.95 -14.45
N LYS A 85 0.21 -5.88 -14.85
CA LYS A 85 1.66 -5.82 -14.63
C LYS A 85 2.31 -4.65 -15.37
N ASP A 86 1.96 -4.48 -16.64
CA ASP A 86 2.52 -3.39 -17.47
C ASP A 86 1.97 -2.03 -17.06
N ALA A 87 0.67 -1.97 -16.72
CA ALA A 87 0.03 -0.77 -16.22
C ALA A 87 0.63 -0.34 -14.87
N GLY A 88 0.83 -1.28 -13.94
CA GLY A 88 1.50 -1.01 -12.66
C GLY A 88 2.92 -0.48 -12.84
N ALA A 89 3.72 -1.11 -13.71
CA ALA A 89 5.07 -0.65 -14.02
C ALA A 89 5.10 0.73 -14.68
N ALA A 90 4.14 1.03 -15.55
CA ALA A 90 4.03 2.34 -16.20
C ALA A 90 3.63 3.43 -15.20
N ILE A 91 2.70 3.13 -14.28
CA ILE A 91 2.29 4.05 -13.22
C ILE A 91 3.44 4.34 -12.26
N ASP A 92 4.17 3.32 -11.81
CA ASP A 92 5.30 3.49 -10.89
C ASP A 92 6.38 4.40 -11.49
N ALA A 93 6.71 4.17 -12.75
CA ALA A 93 7.70 4.98 -13.44
C ALA A 93 7.21 6.39 -13.81
N ALA A 94 5.91 6.58 -14.03
CA ALA A 94 5.29 7.91 -14.18
C ALA A 94 5.37 8.71 -12.87
N VAL A 95 5.15 8.05 -11.73
CA VAL A 95 5.29 8.66 -10.38
C VAL A 95 6.74 9.00 -10.07
N ALA A 96 7.69 8.15 -10.47
CA ALA A 96 9.11 8.40 -10.28
C ALA A 96 9.62 9.60 -11.12
N GLU A 97 9.05 9.83 -12.30
CA GLU A 97 9.44 10.94 -13.18
C GLU A 97 8.82 12.28 -12.76
N ALA A 98 7.55 12.27 -12.34
CA ALA A 98 6.84 13.49 -11.94
C ALA A 98 6.09 13.27 -10.61
N PRO A 99 6.81 13.23 -9.47
CA PRO A 99 6.18 13.05 -8.16
C PRO A 99 5.21 14.19 -7.83
N GLU A 100 5.44 15.39 -8.34
CA GLU A 100 4.56 16.57 -8.18
C GLU A 100 3.13 16.35 -8.72
N ILE A 101 2.99 15.58 -9.82
CA ILE A 101 1.69 15.26 -10.43
C ILE A 101 1.00 14.12 -9.65
N ALA A 102 1.80 13.20 -9.10
CA ALA A 102 1.31 12.14 -8.23
C ALA A 102 0.78 12.69 -6.91
N GLU A 103 1.43 13.74 -6.36
CA GLU A 103 1.00 14.45 -5.15
C GLU A 103 -0.27 15.27 -5.35
N THR A 104 -0.56 15.73 -6.59
CA THR A 104 -1.81 16.43 -6.89
C THR A 104 -3.03 15.51 -6.85
N GLY A 105 -2.83 14.20 -7.02
CA GLY A 105 -3.90 13.20 -6.99
C GLY A 105 -4.90 13.27 -8.15
N ASP A 106 -4.60 14.05 -9.20
CA ASP A 106 -5.44 14.18 -10.37
C ASP A 106 -5.28 12.95 -11.29
N VAL A 107 -6.26 12.05 -11.23
CA VAL A 107 -6.33 10.82 -12.03
C VAL A 107 -6.11 11.09 -13.52
N GLY A 108 -6.69 12.16 -14.05
CA GLY A 108 -6.68 12.47 -15.47
C GLY A 108 -5.32 12.98 -15.94
N GLN A 109 -4.64 13.80 -15.14
CA GLN A 109 -3.28 14.24 -15.43
C GLN A 109 -2.28 13.09 -15.35
N ILE A 110 -2.40 12.26 -14.31
CA ILE A 110 -1.53 11.12 -14.12
C ILE A 110 -1.70 10.10 -15.25
N LEU A 111 -2.94 9.75 -15.61
CA LEU A 111 -3.20 8.84 -16.73
C LEU A 111 -2.62 9.37 -18.05
N LYS A 112 -2.76 10.68 -18.32
CA LYS A 112 -2.16 11.30 -19.52
C LYS A 112 -0.63 11.24 -19.48
N LEU A 113 -0.01 11.47 -18.33
CA LEU A 113 1.43 11.36 -18.16
C LEU A 113 1.90 9.93 -18.44
N THR A 114 1.25 8.95 -17.82
CA THR A 114 1.56 7.51 -17.99
C THR A 114 1.43 7.09 -19.44
N LEU A 115 0.36 7.47 -20.13
CA LEU A 115 0.15 7.15 -21.55
C LEU A 115 1.12 7.89 -22.47
N ARG A 116 1.46 9.15 -22.18
CA ARG A 116 2.45 9.91 -22.95
C ARG A 116 3.82 9.23 -22.89
N ARG A 117 4.23 8.78 -21.70
CA ARG A 117 5.47 8.02 -21.50
C ARG A 117 5.46 6.73 -22.31
N LEU A 118 4.37 5.97 -22.23
CA LEU A 118 4.20 4.71 -22.93
C LEU A 118 4.19 4.88 -24.46
N GLY A 119 3.63 5.98 -24.96
CA GLY A 119 3.71 6.36 -26.37
C GLY A 119 5.12 6.74 -26.82
N GLN A 120 5.91 7.38 -25.94
CA GLN A 120 7.31 7.71 -26.22
C GLN A 120 8.25 6.48 -26.18
N ASP A 121 8.01 5.54 -25.26
CA ASP A 121 8.76 4.28 -25.18
C ASP A 121 8.33 3.27 -26.25
N GLY A 122 7.06 3.27 -26.65
CA GLY A 122 6.57 2.54 -27.82
C GLY A 122 7.20 3.05 -29.13
N ALA A 123 7.32 4.37 -29.28
CA ALA A 123 7.99 4.99 -30.44
C ALA A 123 9.49 4.66 -30.51
N ARG A 124 10.17 4.51 -29.37
CA ARG A 124 11.58 4.07 -29.29
C ARG A 124 11.75 2.57 -29.56
N SER A 125 10.73 1.76 -29.27
CA SER A 125 10.76 0.31 -29.48
C SER A 125 10.58 -0.07 -30.96
N SER A 126 9.85 0.72 -31.75
CA SER A 126 9.70 0.49 -33.19
C SER A 126 10.97 0.79 -34.00
N THR A 127 11.95 1.53 -33.46
CA THR A 127 13.17 1.90 -34.17
C THR A 127 14.34 0.91 -33.98
N ARG A 128 14.19 -0.16 -33.20
CA ARG A 128 15.29 -1.10 -32.91
C ARG A 128 15.22 -2.45 -33.64
N THR A 129 14.20 -2.72 -34.46
CA THR A 129 14.02 -4.03 -35.12
C THR A 129 14.32 -4.02 -36.62
N LYS A 130 15.01 -3.00 -37.16
CA LYS A 130 15.42 -2.98 -38.58
C LYS A 130 16.86 -2.50 -38.80
N VAL A 131 17.82 -3.10 -38.11
CA VAL A 131 19.24 -3.17 -38.56
C VAL A 131 19.78 -4.52 -38.09
N GLY A 132 19.86 -5.48 -39.01
CA GLY A 132 20.30 -6.84 -38.71
C GLY A 132 19.70 -7.85 -39.68
N SER A 133 19.81 -7.59 -40.98
CA SER A 133 19.82 -8.62 -42.02
C SER A 133 21.26 -8.81 -42.47
#